data_AF-A0A9D9RSG7-F1
#
_entry.id   AF-A0A9D9RSG7-F1
#
_cell.length_a   1.000
_cell.length_b   1.000
_cell.length_c   1.000
_cell.angle_alpha   90.00
_cell.angle_beta   90.00
_cell.angle_gamma   90.00
#
_symmetry.space_group_name_H-M   'P 1'
#
loop_
_entity.id
_entity.type
_entity.pdbx_description
1 polymer ?
#
loop_
_entity_poly.entity_id
_entity_poly.type
_entity_poly.pdbx_seq_one_letter_code
_entity_poly.pdbx_strand_id
1 'polypeptide(L)'
;MNLIPAPKKYARLLLIFIGFALFFGASLLLTESANASPHPQDADGTPTVTPTFDMKRLESPEVPEVRAQVDEGALVYWGICMACHGDRGQGLTDEYRNGAFGEDANCWQSNCHGSDHPTPGFEMPKTLIFPALSTAGALGRFQNAQQLYDYVVEMMPWWDPRSLGSEKAWQVTAYLLKMRGTLPDGMVLSEINASAVPVHRAVVVPQNQNTGIFLFVGILVAAMIGFAVCDTLARRESASPSDPITGRSLRPSFIAHLHPPTIPALQSRFRYTLGAGGMAVFLSLVLVVTGLLEMFYYIPTPEKAAVSVETIVNFVPFGALVRNLHYWSAQLLVIVSLVHLARIIFTGAYGAQRKFNFLLGLGLFVFVVLLDFTGYVLRWDEGIRWALTAGTNLLKSVPVIGSGLYNFVLGGSAPGPAALIRFYAWHIFVLSLAAVIVMIWHLFRVRRDGGIAVAPAGQRGETKRITRNELLSREVLGMFIGGIVLILLSTFLPAPIAPPIRSDTVLEAESSAPWFFLWVQQLLKLGDPFLLGVLVPLGVILFLG
;
A
#
# COMPACT_ATOMS: atom_id res chain seq x y z
N MET A 1 12.82 57.37 -5.33
CA MET A 1 12.59 55.92 -5.12
C MET A 1 11.36 55.51 -5.92
N ASN A 2 11.56 55.02 -7.15
CA ASN A 2 10.48 54.52 -7.99
C ASN A 2 10.24 53.04 -7.63
N LEU A 3 9.11 52.77 -6.98
CA LEU A 3 8.63 51.41 -6.70
C LEU A 3 8.30 50.73 -8.04
N ILE A 4 9.11 49.75 -8.43
CA ILE A 4 8.82 48.87 -9.56
C ILE A 4 7.56 48.08 -9.20
N PRO A 5 6.45 48.20 -9.95
CA PRO A 5 5.23 47.47 -9.63
C PRO A 5 5.43 45.98 -9.90
N ALA A 6 5.25 45.15 -8.87
CA ALA A 6 5.19 43.71 -9.02
C ALA A 6 4.07 43.31 -10.01
N PRO A 7 4.25 42.25 -10.82
CA PRO A 7 3.27 41.86 -11.82
C PRO A 7 1.93 41.47 -11.18
N LYS A 8 0.93 42.35 -11.31
CA LYS A 8 -0.44 42.27 -10.78
C LYS A 8 -1.20 40.95 -11.06
N LYS A 9 -0.71 40.10 -11.95
CA LYS A 9 -1.34 38.82 -12.32
C LYS A 9 -1.19 37.74 -11.24
N TYR A 10 -0.09 37.71 -10.49
CA TYR A 10 0.13 36.68 -9.46
C TYR A 10 -0.54 37.02 -8.13
N ALA A 11 -0.62 38.31 -7.78
CA ALA A 11 -1.33 38.77 -6.58
C ALA A 11 -2.84 38.48 -6.64
N ARG A 12 -3.47 38.60 -7.83
CA ARG A 12 -4.88 38.23 -8.03
C ARG A 12 -5.12 36.73 -7.90
N LEU A 13 -4.21 35.90 -8.41
CA LEU A 13 -4.32 34.44 -8.25
C LEU A 13 -4.19 34.05 -6.76
N LEU A 14 -3.18 34.60 -6.07
CA LEU A 14 -2.94 34.34 -4.65
C LEU A 14 -4.14 34.72 -3.77
N LEU A 15 -4.78 35.87 -4.05
CA LEU A 15 -5.97 36.33 -3.32
C LEU A 15 -7.20 35.45 -3.60
N ILE A 16 -7.36 34.93 -4.82
CA ILE A 16 -8.42 33.98 -5.17
C ILE A 16 -8.20 32.65 -4.42
N PHE A 17 -6.95 32.18 -4.30
CA PHE A 17 -6.61 30.97 -3.55
C PHE A 17 -6.77 31.13 -2.03
N ILE A 18 -6.39 32.28 -1.46
CA ILE A 18 -6.65 32.60 -0.05
C ILE A 18 -8.16 32.67 0.20
N GLY A 19 -8.93 33.26 -0.72
CA GLY A 19 -10.39 33.29 -0.67
C GLY A 19 -11.02 31.89 -0.69
N PHE A 20 -10.54 30.99 -1.55
CA PHE A 20 -11.00 29.60 -1.59
C PHE A 20 -10.63 28.81 -0.33
N ALA A 21 -9.42 29.00 0.19
CA ALA A 21 -8.95 28.35 1.43
C ALA A 21 -9.76 28.81 2.66
N LEU A 22 -10.09 30.11 2.74
CA LEU A 22 -10.91 30.68 3.81
C LEU A 22 -12.38 30.27 3.67
N PHE A 23 -12.92 30.20 2.45
CA PHE A 23 -14.30 29.77 2.21
C PHE A 23 -14.54 28.30 2.61
N PHE A 24 -13.61 27.41 2.26
CA PHE A 24 -13.69 26.00 2.69
C PHE A 24 -13.36 25.81 4.18
N GLY A 25 -12.42 26.58 4.74
CA GLY A 25 -12.13 26.55 6.18
C GLY A 25 -13.32 27.01 7.04
N ALA A 26 -14.11 27.98 6.56
CA ALA A 26 -15.27 28.49 7.28
C ALA A 26 -16.49 27.55 7.23
N SER A 27 -16.69 26.81 6.12
CA SER A 27 -17.79 25.82 6.02
C SER A 27 -17.59 24.59 6.92
N LEU A 28 -16.35 24.33 7.39
CA LEU A 28 -16.01 23.18 8.21
C LEU A 28 -16.13 23.43 9.71
N LEU A 29 -15.96 24.68 10.16
CA LEU A 29 -16.20 25.08 11.55
C LEU A 29 -17.68 25.00 11.97
N LEU A 30 -18.60 24.81 11.02
CA LEU A 30 -20.04 24.68 11.28
C LEU A 30 -20.51 23.22 11.41
N THR A 31 -19.61 22.23 11.39
CA THR A 31 -19.96 20.79 11.51
C THR A 31 -19.32 20.06 12.70
N GLU A 32 -18.67 20.76 13.63
CA GLU A 32 -18.23 20.18 14.90
C GLU A 32 -19.26 20.39 16.00
N SER A 33 -20.32 19.57 15.99
CA SER A 33 -21.12 19.31 17.19
C SER A 33 -21.81 17.95 17.12
N ALA A 34 -21.03 16.86 17.16
CA ALA A 34 -21.58 15.58 17.57
C ALA A 34 -20.49 14.62 18.10
N ASN A 35 -20.50 14.46 19.42
CA ASN A 35 -20.16 13.25 20.18
C ASN A 35 -18.74 12.69 20.10
N ALA A 36 -17.87 13.23 20.97
CA ALA A 36 -16.83 12.42 21.60
C ALA A 36 -17.48 11.45 22.60
N SER A 37 -17.27 10.14 22.42
CA SER A 37 -17.45 9.14 23.49
C SER A 37 -16.08 8.64 23.94
N PRO A 38 -15.91 8.23 25.21
CA PRO A 38 -14.61 8.07 25.82
C PRO A 38 -13.95 6.75 25.39
N HIS A 39 -12.72 6.84 24.90
CA HIS A 39 -11.80 5.71 24.77
C HIS A 39 -11.43 5.18 26.17
N PRO A 40 -11.40 3.87 26.41
CA PRO A 40 -10.68 3.32 27.55
C PRO A 40 -9.16 3.39 27.27
N GLN A 41 -8.52 4.34 27.96
CA GLN A 41 -7.16 4.25 28.52
C GLN A 41 -7.11 2.99 29.43
N ASP A 42 -6.10 2.10 29.48
CA ASP A 42 -4.68 2.20 29.21
C ASP A 42 -4.07 0.81 28.90
N ALA A 43 -3.09 0.78 27.99
CA ALA A 43 -1.96 -0.15 28.06
C ALA A 43 -0.76 0.69 28.48
N ASP A 44 -0.37 0.59 29.75
CA ASP A 44 0.77 1.32 30.29
C ASP A 44 2.08 0.72 29.76
N GLY A 45 2.95 1.60 29.29
CA GLY A 45 4.26 1.28 28.76
C GLY A 45 5.31 1.44 29.85
N THR A 46 5.79 0.32 30.38
CA THR A 46 7.08 0.24 31.08
C THR A 46 7.81 -1.04 30.66
N PRO A 47 9.14 -1.00 30.44
CA PRO A 47 9.89 -2.20 30.11
C PRO A 47 10.26 -3.01 31.37
N THR A 48 10.35 -4.33 31.17
CA THR A 48 11.05 -5.36 31.98
C THR A 48 10.47 -5.77 33.34
N VAL A 49 9.65 -6.84 33.32
CA VAL A 49 9.92 -8.12 34.01
C VAL A 49 9.34 -9.22 33.10
N THR A 50 10.08 -10.29 32.79
CA THR A 50 9.44 -11.49 32.20
C THR A 50 8.44 -12.00 33.23
N PRO A 51 7.12 -11.99 32.95
CA PRO A 51 6.14 -12.33 33.98
C PRO A 51 6.44 -13.73 34.51
N THR A 52 6.55 -13.85 35.83
CA THR A 52 6.59 -15.15 36.50
C THR A 52 5.33 -15.92 36.09
N PHE A 53 5.50 -17.16 35.63
CA PHE A 53 4.37 -18.01 35.27
C PHE A 53 3.45 -18.20 36.49
N ASP A 54 2.22 -17.70 36.40
CA ASP A 54 1.24 -17.74 37.49
C ASP A 54 0.41 -19.01 37.41
N MET A 55 0.65 -19.94 38.34
CA MET A 55 -0.05 -21.22 38.43
C MET A 55 -1.56 -21.08 38.64
N LYS A 56 -2.04 -19.96 39.20
CA LYS A 56 -3.49 -19.72 39.34
C LYS A 56 -4.22 -19.66 38.01
N ARG A 57 -3.51 -19.34 36.92
CA ARG A 57 -4.08 -19.30 35.56
C ARG A 57 -4.41 -20.70 35.02
N LEU A 58 -3.92 -21.76 35.65
CA LEU A 58 -4.19 -23.15 35.28
C LEU A 58 -5.32 -23.77 36.11
N GLU A 59 -5.81 -23.07 37.13
CA GLU A 59 -6.94 -23.55 37.92
C GLU A 59 -8.21 -23.62 37.07
N SER A 60 -9.11 -24.54 37.41
CA SER A 60 -10.40 -24.66 36.72
C SER A 60 -11.12 -23.31 36.74
N PRO A 61 -11.71 -22.87 35.62
CA PRO A 61 -12.43 -21.61 35.59
C PRO A 61 -13.57 -21.61 36.63
N GLU A 62 -13.67 -20.53 37.40
CA GLU A 62 -14.81 -20.29 38.27
C GLU A 62 -16.02 -19.94 37.39
N VAL A 63 -17.00 -20.85 37.35
CA VAL A 63 -18.24 -20.67 36.59
C VAL A 63 -19.45 -20.54 37.53
N PRO A 64 -20.47 -19.74 37.20
CA PRO A 64 -21.68 -19.63 38.00
C PRO A 64 -22.43 -20.96 38.16
N GLU A 65 -23.29 -21.05 39.18
CA GLU A 65 -24.13 -22.24 39.43
C GLU A 65 -25.10 -22.53 38.27
N VAL A 66 -25.63 -21.47 37.65
CA VAL A 66 -26.38 -21.55 36.39
C VAL A 66 -25.43 -21.23 35.23
N ARG A 67 -25.02 -22.25 34.50
CA ARG A 67 -23.98 -22.14 33.46
C ARG A 67 -24.58 -21.77 32.12
N ALA A 68 -24.04 -20.73 31.49
CA ALA A 68 -24.30 -20.45 30.09
C ALA A 68 -23.47 -21.37 29.18
N GLN A 69 -23.85 -21.46 27.90
CA GLN A 69 -23.12 -22.25 26.90
C GLN A 69 -21.62 -21.94 26.86
N VAL A 70 -21.25 -20.67 27.07
CA VAL A 70 -19.84 -20.25 27.06
C VAL A 70 -19.10 -20.69 28.32
N ASP A 71 -19.80 -20.78 29.46
CA ASP A 71 -19.21 -21.22 30.72
C ASP A 71 -18.91 -22.72 30.67
N GLU A 72 -19.81 -23.51 30.08
CA GLU A 72 -19.54 -24.92 29.75
C GLU A 72 -18.38 -25.04 28.76
N GLY A 73 -18.32 -24.16 27.76
CA GLY A 73 -17.22 -24.12 26.80
C GLY A 73 -15.86 -23.82 27.44
N ALA A 74 -15.83 -22.98 28.48
CA ALA A 74 -14.62 -22.69 29.24
C ALA A 74 -14.11 -23.93 30.00
N LEU A 75 -15.01 -24.71 30.59
CA LEU A 75 -14.67 -25.97 31.27
C LEU A 75 -14.16 -27.03 30.30
N VAL A 76 -14.82 -27.19 29.14
CA VAL A 76 -14.37 -28.12 28.10
C VAL A 76 -13.00 -27.68 27.55
N TYR A 77 -12.82 -26.38 27.30
CA TYR A 77 -11.52 -25.86 26.84
C TYR A 77 -10.43 -26.12 27.88
N TRP A 78 -10.68 -25.86 29.16
CA TRP A 78 -9.74 -26.12 30.24
C TRP A 78 -9.36 -27.60 30.36
N GLY A 79 -10.35 -28.51 30.35
CA GLY A 79 -10.11 -29.95 30.55
C GLY A 79 -9.55 -30.69 29.32
N ILE A 80 -9.77 -30.18 28.11
CA ILE A 80 -9.44 -30.90 26.86
C ILE A 80 -8.46 -30.09 25.99
N CYS A 81 -8.75 -28.82 25.74
CA CYS A 81 -8.03 -28.04 24.72
C CYS A 81 -6.79 -27.33 25.26
N MET A 82 -6.80 -26.90 26.52
CA MET A 82 -5.81 -26.02 27.13
C MET A 82 -4.40 -26.64 27.08
N ALA A 83 -4.29 -27.95 27.28
CA ALA A 83 -3.00 -28.65 27.25
C ALA A 83 -2.26 -28.49 25.90
N CYS A 84 -2.98 -28.36 24.78
CA CYS A 84 -2.40 -28.18 23.45
C CYS A 84 -2.39 -26.71 23.00
N HIS A 85 -3.36 -25.91 23.47
CA HIS A 85 -3.61 -24.55 22.96
C HIS A 85 -3.22 -23.43 23.94
N GLY A 86 -2.81 -23.74 25.17
CA GLY A 86 -2.46 -22.76 26.20
C GLY A 86 -3.67 -22.20 26.93
N ASP A 87 -3.43 -21.64 28.13
CA ASP A 87 -4.46 -21.05 29.01
C ASP A 87 -5.11 -19.79 28.44
N ARG A 88 -4.38 -19.04 27.61
CA ARG A 88 -4.90 -17.88 26.86
C ARG A 88 -5.06 -18.18 25.38
N GLY A 89 -4.99 -19.43 24.94
CA GLY A 89 -5.02 -19.75 23.51
C GLY A 89 -3.74 -19.36 22.76
N GLN A 90 -2.61 -19.18 23.44
CA GLN A 90 -1.34 -18.76 22.83
C GLN A 90 -0.53 -19.91 22.20
N GLY A 91 -0.99 -21.15 22.32
CA GLY A 91 -0.26 -22.35 21.94
C GLY A 91 0.84 -22.73 22.94
N LEU A 92 1.65 -23.72 22.58
CA LEU A 92 2.74 -24.26 23.41
C LEU A 92 4.00 -23.37 23.40
N THR A 93 3.89 -22.13 23.89
CA THR A 93 5.05 -21.24 24.06
C THR A 93 6.06 -21.86 25.04
N ASP A 94 7.34 -21.46 24.95
CA ASP A 94 8.37 -21.95 25.88
C ASP A 94 8.03 -21.55 27.34
N GLU A 95 7.41 -20.38 27.53
CA GLU A 95 6.86 -19.96 28.83
C GLU A 95 5.78 -20.93 29.34
N TYR A 96 4.82 -21.29 28.49
CA TYR A 96 3.73 -22.20 28.87
C TYR A 96 4.24 -23.62 29.12
N ARG A 97 5.14 -24.14 28.28
CA ARG A 97 5.73 -25.47 28.46
C ARG A 97 6.54 -25.60 29.75
N ASN A 98 7.40 -24.62 30.01
CA ASN A 98 8.29 -24.66 31.18
C ASN A 98 7.54 -24.31 32.48
N GLY A 99 6.50 -23.48 32.40
CA GLY A 99 5.71 -23.05 33.55
C GLY A 99 4.61 -24.02 33.96
N ALA A 100 3.86 -24.59 33.00
CA ALA A 100 2.69 -25.41 33.29
C ALA A 100 3.02 -26.86 33.63
N PHE A 101 4.10 -27.38 33.06
CA PHE A 101 4.41 -28.81 33.10
C PHE A 101 5.77 -29.15 33.73
N GLY A 102 6.65 -28.18 33.98
CA GLY A 102 7.93 -28.44 34.66
C GLY A 102 8.73 -29.59 34.04
N GLU A 103 9.08 -30.61 34.85
CA GLU A 103 9.76 -31.84 34.39
C GLU A 103 8.85 -32.73 33.50
N ASP A 104 7.53 -32.57 33.59
CA ASP A 104 6.51 -33.28 32.82
C ASP A 104 6.17 -32.61 31.48
N ALA A 105 6.92 -31.58 31.05
CA ALA A 105 6.71 -30.86 29.78
C ALA A 105 6.73 -31.77 28.52
N ASN A 106 7.16 -33.02 28.67
CA ASN A 106 7.16 -34.05 27.64
C ASN A 106 6.43 -35.36 28.06
N CYS A 107 5.71 -35.39 29.20
CA CYS A 107 5.02 -36.59 29.70
C CYS A 107 3.63 -36.72 29.07
N TRP A 108 3.57 -37.19 27.83
CA TRP A 108 2.32 -37.46 27.11
C TRP A 108 1.94 -38.97 27.14
N GLN A 109 2.52 -39.72 28.08
CA GLN A 109 2.25 -41.14 28.29
C GLN A 109 0.94 -41.36 29.07
N SER A 110 0.33 -42.54 28.92
CA SER A 110 -0.84 -42.95 29.70
C SER A 110 -0.57 -42.77 31.21
N ASN A 111 -1.52 -42.21 31.96
CA ASN A 111 -1.41 -41.90 33.40
C ASN A 111 -0.57 -40.66 33.81
N CYS A 112 -0.07 -39.81 32.90
CA CYS A 112 0.60 -38.56 33.31
C CYS A 112 -0.36 -37.44 33.81
N HIS A 113 -1.68 -37.49 33.51
CA HIS A 113 -2.64 -36.40 33.80
C HIS A 113 -3.79 -36.76 34.77
N GLY A 114 -3.55 -37.59 35.78
CA GLY A 114 -4.60 -37.98 36.74
C GLY A 114 -5.67 -38.87 36.10
N SER A 115 -6.91 -38.86 36.62
CA SER A 115 -7.95 -39.85 36.28
C SER A 115 -8.54 -39.74 34.86
N ASP A 116 -8.34 -38.61 34.16
CA ASP A 116 -8.88 -38.34 32.82
C ASP A 116 -7.78 -38.33 31.75
N HIS A 117 -6.90 -39.33 31.77
CA HIS A 117 -5.86 -39.49 30.74
C HIS A 117 -6.40 -40.25 29.50
N PRO A 118 -5.83 -40.04 28.31
CA PRO A 118 -6.07 -40.94 27.18
C PRO A 118 -5.49 -42.33 27.47
N THR A 119 -6.32 -43.38 27.29
CA THR A 119 -6.00 -44.77 27.68
C THR A 119 -4.72 -45.35 27.04
N PRO A 120 -4.32 -45.02 25.80
CA PRO A 120 -3.05 -45.48 25.24
C PRO A 120 -1.86 -44.53 25.47
N GLY A 121 -2.07 -43.32 26.02
CA GLY A 121 -1.12 -42.21 25.86
C GLY A 121 -0.96 -41.80 24.39
N PHE A 122 -0.32 -40.67 24.11
CA PHE A 122 0.00 -40.27 22.73
C PHE A 122 1.27 -39.43 22.69
N GLU A 123 2.09 -39.57 21.64
CA GLU A 123 3.23 -38.68 21.44
C GLU A 123 2.79 -37.41 20.70
N MET A 124 3.15 -36.23 21.22
CA MET A 124 2.95 -34.99 20.47
C MET A 124 3.89 -34.93 19.27
N PRO A 125 3.39 -34.65 18.05
CA PRO A 125 4.23 -34.57 16.87
C PRO A 125 5.13 -33.33 16.97
N LYS A 126 6.45 -33.56 16.97
CA LYS A 126 7.47 -32.49 17.03
C LYS A 126 7.43 -31.53 15.84
N THR A 127 6.68 -31.87 14.79
CA THR A 127 6.56 -31.12 13.54
C THR A 127 5.21 -30.42 13.36
N LEU A 128 4.22 -30.68 14.23
CA LEU A 128 2.93 -29.98 14.20
C LEU A 128 3.00 -28.76 15.11
N ILE A 129 2.92 -27.58 14.51
CA ILE A 129 2.80 -26.31 15.24
C ILE A 129 1.34 -26.22 15.68
N PHE A 130 1.07 -26.36 16.98
CA PHE A 130 -0.26 -26.08 17.53
C PHE A 130 -0.52 -24.58 17.42
N PRO A 131 -1.46 -24.15 16.55
CA PRO A 131 -1.65 -22.73 16.31
C PRO A 131 -2.20 -22.07 17.57
N ALA A 132 -1.68 -20.89 17.88
CA ALA A 132 -2.33 -20.00 18.83
C ALA A 132 -3.75 -19.73 18.33
N LEU A 133 -4.74 -19.87 19.19
CA LEU A 133 -6.16 -19.61 18.98
C LEU A 133 -6.55 -18.16 19.34
N SER A 134 -5.74 -17.47 20.14
CA SER A 134 -6.04 -16.10 20.61
C SER A 134 -5.26 -14.99 19.92
N THR A 135 -4.27 -15.30 19.08
CA THR A 135 -3.48 -14.28 18.37
C THR A 135 -4.27 -13.66 17.21
N ALA A 136 -3.91 -12.44 16.80
CA ALA A 136 -4.54 -11.80 15.65
C ALA A 136 -4.29 -12.63 14.37
N GLY A 137 -5.37 -13.19 13.79
CA GLY A 137 -5.30 -14.04 12.59
C GLY A 137 -5.27 -15.55 12.86
N ALA A 138 -5.23 -15.99 14.12
CA ALA A 138 -5.29 -17.39 14.55
C ALA A 138 -6.42 -18.21 13.89
N LEU A 139 -7.61 -17.65 13.91
CA LEU A 139 -8.83 -18.23 13.33
C LEU A 139 -9.11 -17.67 11.93
N GLY A 140 -8.14 -16.98 11.31
CA GLY A 140 -8.26 -16.26 10.03
C GLY A 140 -8.70 -17.10 8.83
N ARG A 141 -8.65 -18.43 8.98
CA ARG A 141 -9.12 -19.40 7.98
C ARG A 141 -10.62 -19.68 8.04
N PHE A 142 -11.33 -19.20 9.07
CA PHE A 142 -12.75 -19.42 9.27
C PHE A 142 -13.52 -18.10 9.11
N GLN A 143 -14.50 -18.07 8.21
CA GLN A 143 -15.29 -16.87 7.92
C GLN A 143 -16.37 -16.62 8.98
N ASN A 144 -17.01 -17.68 9.47
CA ASN A 144 -18.11 -17.61 10.42
C ASN A 144 -18.01 -18.74 11.46
N ALA A 145 -18.82 -18.63 12.51
CA ALA A 145 -18.82 -19.59 13.61
C ALA A 145 -19.15 -21.02 13.15
N GLN A 146 -19.91 -21.19 12.07
CA GLN A 146 -20.20 -22.51 11.49
C GLN A 146 -18.92 -23.20 10.99
N GLN A 147 -18.09 -22.53 10.20
CA GLN A 147 -16.84 -23.11 9.70
C GLN A 147 -15.87 -23.44 10.85
N LEU A 148 -15.88 -22.63 11.91
CA LEU A 148 -15.10 -22.92 13.12
C LEU A 148 -15.62 -24.18 13.82
N TYR A 149 -16.95 -24.30 13.98
CA TYR A 149 -17.58 -25.48 14.57
C TYR A 149 -17.29 -26.75 13.78
N ASP A 150 -17.46 -26.73 12.45
CA ASP A 150 -17.22 -27.89 11.58
C ASP A 150 -15.78 -28.42 11.77
N TYR A 151 -14.82 -27.50 11.84
CA TYR A 151 -13.42 -27.84 12.12
C TYR A 151 -13.21 -28.44 13.51
N VAL A 152 -13.84 -27.88 14.55
CA VAL A 152 -13.75 -28.40 15.92
C VAL A 152 -14.30 -29.82 15.98
N VAL A 153 -15.46 -30.08 15.35
CA VAL A 153 -16.04 -31.43 15.30
C VAL A 153 -15.14 -32.41 14.58
N GLU A 154 -14.55 -32.01 13.45
CA GLU A 154 -13.75 -32.93 12.64
C GLU A 154 -12.38 -33.24 13.23
N MET A 155 -11.76 -32.26 13.89
CA MET A 155 -10.34 -32.30 14.23
C MET A 155 -10.07 -32.36 15.74
N MET A 156 -11.09 -32.16 16.59
CA MET A 156 -10.92 -32.12 18.04
C MET A 156 -11.66 -33.26 18.77
N PRO A 157 -11.10 -33.75 19.88
CA PRO A 157 -9.74 -33.49 20.34
C PRO A 157 -8.71 -34.10 19.39
N TRP A 158 -7.53 -33.50 19.28
CA TRP A 158 -6.55 -33.90 18.26
C TRP A 158 -6.07 -35.36 18.41
N TRP A 159 -6.02 -35.88 19.63
CA TRP A 159 -5.62 -37.26 19.92
C TRP A 159 -6.71 -38.31 19.61
N ASP A 160 -7.96 -37.87 19.44
CA ASP A 160 -9.10 -38.73 19.09
C ASP A 160 -10.13 -37.93 18.28
N PRO A 161 -9.83 -37.60 17.00
CA PRO A 161 -10.65 -36.70 16.22
C PRO A 161 -12.11 -37.19 16.12
N ARG A 162 -13.06 -36.26 16.24
CA ARG A 162 -14.53 -36.51 16.25
C ARG A 162 -15.11 -37.09 17.54
N SER A 163 -14.31 -37.32 18.58
CA SER A 163 -14.83 -37.84 19.86
C SER A 163 -15.43 -36.79 20.78
N LEU A 164 -15.25 -35.49 20.51
CA LEU A 164 -15.72 -34.40 21.37
C LEU A 164 -17.25 -34.38 21.52
N GLY A 165 -17.98 -34.83 20.49
CA GLY A 165 -19.43 -34.72 20.42
C GLY A 165 -19.91 -33.31 20.05
N SER A 166 -21.08 -33.22 19.44
CA SER A 166 -21.62 -31.97 18.88
C SER A 166 -21.90 -30.90 19.94
N GLU A 167 -22.44 -31.30 21.10
CA GLU A 167 -22.77 -30.37 22.19
C GLU A 167 -21.52 -29.66 22.73
N LYS A 168 -20.47 -30.42 23.07
CA LYS A 168 -19.20 -29.87 23.55
C LYS A 168 -18.49 -29.05 22.46
N ALA A 169 -18.60 -29.45 21.19
CA ALA A 169 -18.05 -28.68 20.08
C ALA A 169 -18.73 -27.30 19.95
N TRP A 170 -20.05 -27.21 20.13
CA TRP A 170 -20.77 -25.92 20.16
C TRP A 170 -20.34 -25.05 21.35
N GLN A 171 -20.22 -25.65 22.54
CA GLN A 171 -19.77 -24.97 23.75
C GLN A 171 -18.36 -24.38 23.57
N VAL A 172 -17.40 -25.18 23.09
CA VAL A 172 -16.03 -24.71 22.83
C VAL A 172 -16.01 -23.62 21.75
N THR A 173 -16.79 -23.78 20.68
CA THR A 173 -16.87 -22.75 19.62
C THR A 173 -17.38 -21.42 20.16
N ALA A 174 -18.44 -21.45 20.99
CA ALA A 174 -18.96 -20.25 21.65
C ALA A 174 -17.93 -19.60 22.58
N TYR A 175 -17.19 -20.40 23.35
CA TYR A 175 -16.12 -19.91 24.21
C TYR A 175 -14.97 -19.26 23.43
N LEU A 176 -14.52 -19.87 22.34
CA LEU A 176 -13.49 -19.29 21.48
C LEU A 176 -13.92 -17.93 20.89
N LEU A 177 -15.19 -17.78 20.51
CA LEU A 177 -15.72 -16.52 20.00
C LEU A 177 -15.87 -15.46 21.10
N LYS A 178 -16.22 -15.85 22.34
CA LYS A 178 -16.25 -14.94 23.49
C LYS A 178 -14.85 -14.47 23.87
N MET A 179 -13.85 -15.37 23.87
CA MET A 179 -12.44 -14.99 24.06
C MET A 179 -11.97 -13.95 23.03
N ARG A 180 -12.56 -13.95 21.83
CA ARG A 180 -12.27 -13.00 20.75
C ARG A 180 -13.15 -11.74 20.79
N GLY A 181 -14.15 -11.70 21.66
CA GLY A 181 -15.13 -10.61 21.72
C GLY A 181 -15.99 -10.49 20.47
N THR A 182 -16.22 -11.60 19.75
CA THR A 182 -17.07 -11.64 18.54
C THR A 182 -18.43 -12.26 18.79
N LEU A 183 -18.59 -13.04 19.87
CA LEU A 183 -19.90 -13.53 20.31
C LEU A 183 -20.62 -12.42 21.11
N PRO A 184 -21.82 -11.99 20.72
CA PRO A 184 -22.63 -11.06 21.51
C PRO A 184 -22.99 -11.62 22.89
N ASP A 185 -23.06 -10.75 23.90
CA ASP A 185 -23.39 -11.16 25.26
C ASP A 185 -24.78 -11.81 25.34
N GLY A 186 -24.86 -12.98 25.99
CA GLY A 186 -26.10 -13.74 26.15
C GLY A 186 -26.55 -14.53 24.91
N MET A 187 -25.81 -14.49 23.81
CA MET A 187 -26.14 -15.29 22.60
C MET A 187 -25.77 -16.76 22.80
N VAL A 188 -26.73 -17.65 22.53
CA VAL A 188 -26.51 -19.10 22.44
C VAL A 188 -26.27 -19.47 20.98
N LEU A 189 -25.10 -20.02 20.69
CA LEU A 189 -24.68 -20.45 19.36
C LEU A 189 -25.33 -21.79 18.99
N SER A 190 -25.85 -21.90 17.78
CA SER A 190 -26.45 -23.13 17.24
C SER A 190 -26.33 -23.18 15.72
N GLU A 191 -26.68 -24.33 15.13
CA GLU A 191 -26.71 -24.53 13.67
C GLU A 191 -27.54 -23.46 12.93
N ILE A 192 -28.52 -22.83 13.60
CA ILE A 192 -29.41 -21.84 13.00
C ILE A 192 -28.73 -20.48 12.84
N ASN A 193 -27.85 -20.09 13.77
CA ASN A 193 -27.28 -18.73 13.82
C ASN A 193 -25.76 -18.67 13.59
N ALA A 194 -25.06 -19.81 13.63
CA ALA A 194 -23.60 -19.85 13.55
C ALA A 194 -23.04 -19.34 12.22
N SER A 195 -23.78 -19.46 11.12
CA SER A 195 -23.36 -18.91 9.82
C SER A 195 -23.37 -17.38 9.78
N ALA A 196 -24.13 -16.72 10.67
CA ALA A 196 -24.25 -15.26 10.74
C ALA A 196 -23.30 -14.60 11.75
N VAL A 197 -22.67 -15.38 12.63
CA VAL A 197 -21.72 -14.87 13.63
C VAL A 197 -20.30 -14.86 13.03
N PRO A 198 -19.66 -13.69 12.86
CA PRO A 198 -18.31 -13.62 12.32
C PRO A 198 -17.29 -14.11 13.35
N VAL A 199 -16.24 -14.80 12.88
CA VAL A 199 -15.09 -15.20 13.73
C VAL A 199 -14.12 -14.04 13.93
N HIS A 200 -14.26 -12.98 13.13
CA HIS A 200 -13.43 -11.79 13.18
C HIS A 200 -14.23 -10.60 13.69
N ARG A 201 -13.64 -9.82 14.60
CA ARG A 201 -14.28 -8.60 15.09
C ARG A 201 -14.43 -7.63 13.94
N ALA A 202 -15.62 -7.05 13.78
CA ALA A 202 -15.79 -5.92 12.90
C ALA A 202 -14.83 -4.82 13.33
N VAL A 203 -13.97 -4.45 12.40
CA VAL A 203 -13.09 -3.31 12.46
C VAL A 203 -13.91 -2.06 12.80
N VAL A 204 -13.71 -1.46 13.97
CA VAL A 204 -14.24 -0.12 14.24
C VAL A 204 -13.40 0.85 13.39
N VAL A 205 -13.92 1.22 12.23
CA VAL A 205 -13.34 2.24 11.36
C VAL A 205 -13.29 3.56 12.14
N PRO A 206 -12.15 4.27 12.25
CA PRO A 206 -12.12 5.60 12.84
C PRO A 206 -13.10 6.50 12.08
N GLN A 207 -14.14 6.97 12.78
CA GLN A 207 -15.23 7.73 12.15
C GLN A 207 -14.82 9.11 11.62
N ASN A 208 -13.62 9.61 11.94
CA ASN A 208 -13.18 10.94 11.52
C ASN A 208 -11.85 10.89 10.76
N GLN A 209 -11.91 10.55 9.48
CA GLN A 209 -10.77 10.73 8.56
C GLN A 209 -10.56 12.21 8.14
N ASN A 210 -11.49 13.12 8.49
CA ASN A 210 -11.44 14.52 8.09
C ASN A 210 -10.28 15.26 8.77
N THR A 211 -9.93 14.91 10.01
CA THR A 211 -8.80 15.51 10.76
C THR A 211 -7.48 15.42 10.00
N GLY A 212 -7.26 14.35 9.24
CA GLY A 212 -6.06 14.17 8.43
C GLY A 212 -5.99 14.99 7.18
N ILE A 213 -7.14 15.10 6.53
CA ILE A 213 -7.31 15.97 5.38
C ILE A 213 -7.00 17.41 5.81
N PHE A 214 -7.44 17.86 6.99
CA PHE A 214 -7.13 19.20 7.49
C PHE A 214 -5.67 19.41 7.85
N LEU A 215 -5.02 18.44 8.51
CA LEU A 215 -3.59 18.52 8.84
C LEU A 215 -2.72 18.55 7.57
N PHE A 216 -3.01 17.70 6.59
CA PHE A 216 -2.24 17.62 5.36
C PHE A 216 -2.45 18.84 4.45
N VAL A 217 -3.69 19.31 4.31
CA VAL A 217 -4.00 20.57 3.62
C VAL A 217 -3.33 21.76 4.34
N GLY A 218 -3.34 21.78 5.67
CA GLY A 218 -2.65 22.79 6.47
C GLY A 218 -1.13 22.82 6.23
N ILE A 219 -0.49 21.66 6.18
CA ILE A 219 0.96 21.54 5.87
C ILE A 219 1.27 22.04 4.45
N LEU A 220 0.42 21.73 3.47
CA LEU A 220 0.63 22.19 2.10
C LEU A 220 0.41 23.70 1.93
N VAL A 221 -0.55 24.27 2.66
CA VAL A 221 -0.76 25.73 2.70
C VAL A 221 0.42 26.42 3.41
N ALA A 222 0.95 25.83 4.49
CA ALA A 222 2.15 26.36 5.16
C ALA A 222 3.38 26.28 4.25
N ALA A 223 3.56 25.17 3.52
CA ALA A 223 4.63 25.01 2.53
C ALA A 223 4.50 26.03 1.38
N MET A 224 3.27 26.35 0.96
CA MET A 224 2.99 27.42 -0.01
C MET A 224 3.45 28.79 0.49
N ILE A 225 3.09 29.16 1.72
CA ILE A 225 3.47 30.44 2.30
C ILE A 225 5.00 30.49 2.42
N GLY A 226 5.62 29.42 2.92
CA GLY A 226 7.07 29.29 3.02
C GLY A 226 7.77 29.45 1.67
N PHE A 227 7.27 28.81 0.62
CA PHE A 227 7.84 28.90 -0.72
C PHE A 227 7.62 30.28 -1.37
N ALA A 228 6.43 30.86 -1.25
CA ALA A 228 6.13 32.20 -1.77
C ALA A 228 6.98 33.29 -1.08
N VAL A 229 7.20 33.14 0.24
CA VAL A 229 8.12 33.97 1.01
C VAL A 229 9.56 33.74 0.55
N CYS A 230 10.01 32.49 0.41
CA CYS A 230 11.37 32.20 -0.09
C CYS A 230 11.61 32.71 -1.52
N ASP A 231 10.65 32.58 -2.43
CA ASP A 231 10.75 33.08 -3.81
C ASP A 231 10.80 34.61 -3.86
N THR A 232 9.97 35.28 -3.06
CA THR A 232 10.02 36.76 -2.95
C THR A 232 11.31 37.25 -2.31
N LEU A 233 11.83 36.54 -1.31
CA LEU A 233 13.13 36.84 -0.71
C LEU A 233 14.29 36.58 -1.69
N ALA A 234 14.28 35.47 -2.42
CA ALA A 234 15.29 35.14 -3.43
C ALA A 234 15.27 36.12 -4.62
N ARG A 235 14.09 36.63 -5.01
CA ARG A 235 13.94 37.71 -6.01
C ARG A 235 14.46 39.06 -5.51
N ARG A 236 14.42 39.32 -4.19
CA ARG A 236 15.03 40.51 -3.57
C ARG A 236 16.55 40.40 -3.48
N GLU A 237 17.09 39.25 -3.09
CA GLU A 237 18.55 39.02 -3.05
C GLU A 237 19.19 39.08 -4.43
N SER A 238 18.55 38.52 -5.46
CA SER A 238 19.04 38.60 -6.85
C SER A 238 18.96 40.01 -7.46
N ALA A 239 18.27 40.94 -6.80
CA ALA A 239 18.31 42.38 -7.13
C ALA A 239 19.45 43.13 -6.42
N SER A 240 20.16 42.49 -5.48
CA SER A 240 21.36 43.03 -4.84
C SER A 240 22.60 42.37 -5.45
N PRO A 241 23.40 43.08 -6.26
CA PRO A 241 24.64 42.52 -6.77
C PRO A 241 25.68 42.55 -5.64
N SER A 242 26.00 41.37 -5.10
CA SER A 242 27.10 41.07 -4.15
C SER A 242 26.96 41.57 -2.69
N ASP A 243 27.56 40.78 -1.79
CA ASP A 243 27.84 41.15 -0.40
C ASP A 243 28.82 42.33 -0.37
N PRO A 244 28.44 43.52 0.17
CA PRO A 244 29.26 44.73 0.13
C PRO A 244 30.57 44.61 0.90
N ILE A 245 30.76 43.55 1.71
CA ILE A 245 31.97 43.37 2.53
C ILE A 245 32.95 42.36 1.91
N THR A 246 32.50 41.34 1.18
CA THR A 246 33.38 40.23 0.77
C THR A 246 33.47 39.95 -0.72
N GLY A 247 32.59 40.53 -1.56
CA GLY A 247 32.65 40.39 -3.03
C GLY A 247 32.60 38.95 -3.57
N ARG A 248 32.29 37.94 -2.74
CA ARG A 248 32.29 36.53 -3.13
C ARG A 248 30.96 36.12 -3.74
N SER A 249 31.00 35.46 -4.90
CA SER A 249 29.85 34.75 -5.43
C SER A 249 29.45 33.62 -4.47
N LEU A 250 28.22 33.63 -3.96
CA LEU A 250 27.66 32.51 -3.21
C LEU A 250 27.86 31.21 -4.02
N ARG A 251 28.54 30.22 -3.42
CA ARG A 251 28.71 28.90 -4.05
C ARG A 251 27.32 28.35 -4.36
N PRO A 252 27.05 27.87 -5.59
CA PRO A 252 25.73 27.36 -5.92
C PRO A 252 25.40 26.16 -5.02
N SER A 253 24.24 26.21 -4.36
CA SER A 253 23.69 25.09 -3.61
C SER A 253 23.43 23.88 -4.52
N PHE A 254 23.24 22.69 -3.95
CA PHE A 254 22.87 21.49 -4.72
C PHE A 254 21.63 21.74 -5.61
N ILE A 255 20.62 22.42 -5.08
CA ILE A 255 19.41 22.83 -5.82
C ILE A 255 19.72 23.76 -6.99
N ALA A 256 20.68 24.68 -6.81
CA ALA A 256 21.17 25.54 -7.89
C ALA A 256 21.86 24.74 -9.00
N HIS A 257 22.25 23.49 -8.76
CA HIS A 257 22.80 22.58 -9.75
C HIS A 257 21.74 21.72 -10.48
N LEU A 258 20.48 21.65 -10.02
CA LEU A 258 19.46 20.91 -10.77
C LEU A 258 19.09 21.58 -12.10
N HIS A 259 19.03 22.90 -12.14
CA HIS A 259 18.65 23.65 -13.34
C HIS A 259 19.80 24.55 -13.85
N PRO A 260 19.95 24.71 -15.18
CA PRO A 260 20.89 25.68 -15.74
C PRO A 260 20.49 27.12 -15.35
N PRO A 261 21.44 28.06 -15.26
CA PRO A 261 21.17 29.43 -14.81
C PRO A 261 20.10 30.16 -15.63
N THR A 262 20.03 29.89 -16.94
CA THR A 262 19.01 30.42 -17.84
C THR A 262 18.64 29.41 -18.92
N ILE A 263 17.38 29.43 -19.36
CA ILE A 263 16.90 28.66 -20.52
C ILE A 263 16.14 29.55 -21.51
N PRO A 264 16.09 29.21 -22.81
CA PRO A 264 15.26 29.92 -23.77
C PRO A 264 13.78 29.90 -23.34
N ALA A 265 13.13 31.07 -23.36
CA ALA A 265 11.79 31.27 -22.82
C ALA A 265 10.73 30.38 -23.50
N LEU A 266 10.85 30.16 -24.80
CA LEU A 266 9.97 29.28 -25.58
C LEU A 266 9.94 27.84 -25.06
N GLN A 267 11.11 27.33 -24.67
CA GLN A 267 11.28 25.96 -24.18
C GLN A 267 10.64 25.75 -22.81
N SER A 268 10.31 26.84 -22.10
CA SER A 268 9.70 26.83 -20.77
C SER A 268 8.19 27.13 -20.77
N ARG A 269 7.58 27.38 -21.93
CA ARG A 269 6.17 27.78 -21.99
C ARG A 269 5.29 26.60 -21.59
N PHE A 270 4.40 26.79 -20.62
CA PHE A 270 3.49 25.76 -20.15
C PHE A 270 2.63 25.17 -21.28
N ARG A 271 2.11 26.00 -22.20
CA ARG A 271 1.34 25.53 -23.36
C ARG A 271 2.10 24.57 -24.29
N TYR A 272 3.43 24.54 -24.19
CA TYR A 272 4.29 23.77 -25.08
C TYR A 272 4.95 22.56 -24.40
N THR A 273 5.28 22.70 -23.11
CA THR A 273 5.83 21.60 -22.29
C THR A 273 4.75 20.82 -21.55
N LEU A 274 3.57 21.43 -21.40
CA LEU A 274 2.45 20.99 -20.56
C LEU A 274 2.83 20.76 -19.09
N GLY A 275 4.02 21.19 -18.67
CA GLY A 275 4.59 20.84 -17.37
C GLY A 275 4.79 19.33 -17.16
N ALA A 276 4.63 18.50 -18.21
CA ALA A 276 4.47 17.05 -18.05
C ALA A 276 5.71 16.37 -17.46
N GLY A 277 6.92 16.79 -17.84
CA GLY A 277 8.15 16.23 -17.28
C GLY A 277 8.32 16.53 -15.79
N GLY A 278 8.10 17.78 -15.38
CA GLY A 278 8.16 18.18 -13.97
C GLY A 278 7.05 17.52 -13.13
N MET A 279 5.85 17.40 -13.69
CA MET A 279 4.73 16.69 -13.05
C MET A 279 5.04 15.20 -12.85
N ALA A 280 5.65 14.53 -13.85
CA ALA A 280 6.05 13.13 -13.72
C ALA A 280 7.05 12.91 -12.57
N VAL A 281 8.03 13.81 -12.41
CA VAL A 281 8.98 13.78 -11.28
C VAL A 281 8.26 13.96 -9.95
N PHE A 282 7.34 14.92 -9.86
CA PHE A 282 6.53 15.14 -8.66
C PHE A 282 5.69 13.92 -8.27
N LEU A 283 4.95 13.33 -9.21
CA LEU A 283 4.15 12.13 -8.97
C LEU A 283 5.02 10.93 -8.57
N SER A 284 6.20 10.79 -9.18
CA SER A 284 7.17 9.75 -8.81
C SER A 284 7.67 9.92 -7.37
N LEU A 285 7.91 11.16 -6.93
CA LEU A 285 8.28 11.44 -5.54
C LEU A 285 7.14 11.11 -4.57
N VAL A 286 5.90 11.46 -4.91
CA VAL A 286 4.74 11.10 -4.10
C VAL A 286 4.65 9.58 -3.94
N LEU A 287 4.80 8.82 -5.03
CA LEU A 287 4.79 7.35 -5.01
C LEU A 287 5.86 6.75 -4.11
N VAL A 288 7.09 7.26 -4.18
CA VAL A 288 8.18 6.78 -3.31
C VAL A 288 7.83 7.02 -1.84
N VAL A 289 7.34 8.22 -1.50
CA VAL A 289 7.02 8.55 -0.11
C VAL A 289 5.83 7.75 0.40
N THR A 290 4.72 7.69 -0.33
CA THR A 290 3.53 6.94 0.10
C THR A 290 3.79 5.45 0.12
N GLY A 291 4.56 4.92 -0.83
CA GLY A 291 4.95 3.50 -0.85
C GLY A 291 5.79 3.11 0.36
N LEU A 292 6.76 3.94 0.75
CA LEU A 292 7.54 3.73 1.97
C LEU A 292 6.66 3.72 3.23
N LEU A 293 5.61 4.56 3.29
CA LEU A 293 4.67 4.57 4.41
C LEU A 293 3.79 3.31 4.44
N GLU A 294 3.30 2.85 3.29
CA GLU A 294 2.50 1.61 3.19
C GLU A 294 3.30 0.36 3.58
N MET A 295 4.61 0.34 3.28
CA MET A 295 5.49 -0.78 3.60
C MET A 295 5.54 -1.12 5.10
N PHE A 296 5.30 -0.16 6.01
CA PHE A 296 5.28 -0.44 7.45
C PHE A 296 4.11 -1.34 7.89
N TYR A 297 3.05 -1.41 7.09
CA TYR A 297 1.80 -2.12 7.44
C TYR A 297 1.48 -3.28 6.50
N TYR A 298 2.04 -3.28 5.29
CA TYR A 298 1.77 -4.30 4.29
C TYR A 298 2.42 -5.65 4.63
N ILE A 299 1.65 -6.75 4.48
CA ILE A 299 2.14 -8.11 4.75
C ILE A 299 2.11 -8.94 3.44
N PRO A 300 3.28 -9.30 2.87
CA PRO A 300 3.38 -9.94 1.56
C PRO A 300 3.13 -11.47 1.59
N THR A 301 2.05 -11.91 2.22
CA THR A 301 1.60 -13.32 2.18
C THR A 301 0.19 -13.41 1.58
N PRO A 302 -0.13 -14.43 0.76
CA PRO A 302 -1.44 -14.52 0.10
C PRO A 302 -2.63 -14.40 1.04
N GLU A 303 -2.50 -14.92 2.26
CA GLU A 303 -3.53 -14.94 3.29
C GLU A 303 -3.75 -13.56 3.93
N LYS A 304 -2.75 -12.67 3.87
CA LYS A 304 -2.75 -11.40 4.60
C LYS A 304 -2.58 -10.16 3.71
N ALA A 305 -2.17 -10.31 2.45
CA ALA A 305 -1.88 -9.16 1.58
C ALA A 305 -3.09 -8.26 1.37
N ALA A 306 -4.21 -8.81 0.87
CA ALA A 306 -5.44 -8.03 0.68
C ALA A 306 -5.97 -7.47 2.02
N VAL A 307 -5.96 -8.29 3.08
CA VAL A 307 -6.39 -7.87 4.43
C VAL A 307 -5.50 -6.75 5.00
N SER A 308 -4.20 -6.76 4.71
CA SER A 308 -3.28 -5.70 5.14
C SER A 308 -3.53 -4.39 4.41
N VAL A 309 -3.91 -4.44 3.13
CA VAL A 309 -4.36 -3.25 2.37
C VAL A 309 -5.66 -2.70 2.96
N GLU A 310 -6.64 -3.56 3.26
CA GLU A 310 -7.85 -3.16 3.98
C GLU A 310 -7.52 -2.58 5.37
N THR A 311 -6.51 -3.13 6.04
CA THR A 311 -6.06 -2.63 7.34
C THR A 311 -5.49 -1.21 7.22
N ILE A 312 -4.66 -0.96 6.20
CA ILE A 312 -4.13 0.38 5.90
C ILE A 312 -5.29 1.36 5.69
N VAL A 313 -6.27 1.01 4.86
CA VAL A 313 -7.38 1.93 4.55
C VAL A 313 -8.28 2.19 5.76
N ASN A 314 -8.59 1.16 6.53
CA ASN A 314 -9.65 1.24 7.54
C ASN A 314 -9.16 1.55 8.96
N PHE A 315 -7.89 1.34 9.29
CA PHE A 315 -7.41 1.46 10.68
C PHE A 315 -6.18 2.32 10.86
N VAL A 316 -5.31 2.40 9.86
CA VAL A 316 -4.12 3.23 9.98
C VAL A 316 -4.55 4.70 9.90
N PRO A 317 -4.14 5.56 10.86
CA PRO A 317 -4.41 6.99 10.77
C PRO A 317 -3.91 7.53 9.43
N PHE A 318 -4.82 8.15 8.66
CA PHE A 318 -4.57 8.66 7.32
C PHE A 318 -4.23 7.61 6.25
N GLY A 319 -4.32 6.32 6.57
CA GLY A 319 -3.93 5.24 5.66
C GLY A 319 -4.79 5.19 4.39
N ALA A 320 -6.09 5.49 4.47
CA ALA A 320 -6.94 5.65 3.28
C ALA A 320 -6.43 6.76 2.34
N LEU A 321 -6.06 7.92 2.89
CA LEU A 321 -5.52 9.03 2.10
C LEU A 321 -4.16 8.65 1.49
N VAL A 322 -3.25 8.07 2.27
CA VAL A 322 -1.93 7.63 1.78
C VAL A 322 -2.08 6.62 0.65
N ARG A 323 -2.96 5.62 0.81
CA ARG A 323 -3.23 4.60 -0.19
C ARG A 323 -3.86 5.17 -1.44
N ASN A 324 -4.81 6.08 -1.30
CA ASN A 324 -5.43 6.74 -2.44
C ASN A 324 -4.43 7.66 -3.16
N LEU A 325 -3.57 8.38 -2.43
CA LEU A 325 -2.48 9.17 -3.00
C LEU A 325 -1.52 8.28 -3.79
N HIS A 326 -1.13 7.12 -3.27
CA HIS A 326 -0.27 6.17 -3.97
C HIS A 326 -0.93 5.68 -5.27
N TYR A 327 -2.18 5.20 -5.18
CA TYR A 327 -2.92 4.72 -6.34
C TYR A 327 -3.09 5.81 -7.42
N TRP A 328 -3.64 6.96 -7.06
CA TRP A 328 -3.93 8.01 -8.04
C TRP A 328 -2.66 8.65 -8.59
N SER A 329 -1.58 8.71 -7.81
CA SER A 329 -0.28 9.16 -8.34
C SER A 329 0.24 8.20 -9.40
N ALA A 330 0.09 6.88 -9.23
CA ALA A 330 0.47 5.90 -10.24
C ALA A 330 -0.35 6.09 -11.53
N GLN A 331 -1.67 6.24 -11.40
CA GLN A 331 -2.57 6.44 -12.55
C GLN A 331 -2.24 7.73 -13.32
N LEU A 332 -2.05 8.84 -12.59
CA LEU A 332 -1.67 10.11 -13.20
C LEU A 332 -0.27 10.05 -13.80
N LEU A 333 0.68 9.30 -13.22
CA LEU A 333 2.03 9.17 -13.74
C LEU A 333 2.03 8.47 -15.11
N VAL A 334 1.22 7.42 -15.30
CA VAL A 334 1.04 6.77 -16.60
C VAL A 334 0.52 7.78 -17.63
N ILE A 335 -0.55 8.52 -17.30
CA ILE A 335 -1.17 9.51 -18.20
C ILE A 335 -0.18 10.63 -18.54
N VAL A 336 0.45 11.24 -17.54
CA VAL A 336 1.39 12.34 -17.73
C VAL A 336 2.62 11.90 -18.52
N SER A 337 3.12 10.68 -18.27
CA SER A 337 4.25 10.13 -19.04
C SER A 337 3.87 9.87 -20.50
N LEU A 338 2.65 9.40 -20.76
CA LEU A 338 2.14 9.25 -22.13
C LEU A 338 2.01 10.60 -22.84
N VAL A 339 1.45 11.61 -22.17
CA VAL A 339 1.37 12.99 -22.70
C VAL A 339 2.77 13.55 -22.96
N HIS A 340 3.71 13.30 -22.06
CA HIS A 340 5.11 13.71 -22.22
C HIS A 340 5.74 13.08 -23.46
N LEU A 341 5.61 11.76 -23.61
CA LEU A 341 6.12 11.01 -24.76
C LEU A 341 5.48 11.47 -26.07
N ALA A 342 4.15 11.56 -26.12
CA ALA A 342 3.41 12.03 -27.30
C ALA A 342 3.88 13.41 -27.75
N ARG A 343 4.05 14.34 -26.80
CA ARG A 343 4.57 15.68 -27.09
C ARG A 343 5.96 15.64 -27.68
N ILE A 344 6.85 14.75 -27.24
CA ILE A 344 8.20 14.60 -27.84
C ILE A 344 8.12 14.06 -29.27
N ILE A 345 7.26 13.08 -29.53
CA ILE A 345 7.04 12.50 -30.85
C ILE A 345 6.49 13.57 -31.82
N PHE A 346 5.39 14.24 -31.47
CA PHE A 346 4.75 15.23 -32.34
C PHE A 346 5.57 16.49 -32.57
N THR A 347 6.45 16.85 -31.62
CA THR A 347 7.34 18.02 -31.79
C THR A 347 8.68 17.68 -32.46
N GLY A 348 8.94 16.40 -32.76
CA GLY A 348 10.23 15.96 -33.31
C GLY A 348 11.40 16.22 -32.36
N ALA A 349 11.16 16.27 -31.05
CA ALA A 349 12.16 16.67 -30.06
C ALA A 349 13.21 15.58 -29.75
N TYR A 350 13.17 14.45 -30.47
CA TYR A 350 14.09 13.32 -30.38
C TYR A 350 15.26 13.39 -31.40
N GLY A 351 15.46 14.53 -32.09
CA GLY A 351 16.53 14.71 -33.07
C GLY A 351 17.94 14.37 -32.56
N ALA A 352 18.93 14.28 -33.47
CA ALA A 352 20.24 13.64 -33.25
C ALA A 352 20.93 13.90 -31.89
N GLN A 353 20.87 15.12 -31.33
CA GLN A 353 21.50 15.43 -30.04
C GLN A 353 20.76 14.83 -28.83
N ARG A 354 19.46 14.54 -28.95
CA ARG A 354 18.57 14.05 -27.89
C ARG A 354 18.14 12.60 -28.06
N LYS A 355 18.65 11.91 -29.08
CA LYS A 355 18.30 10.50 -29.37
C LYS A 355 18.51 9.60 -28.15
N PHE A 356 19.65 9.72 -27.47
CA PHE A 356 19.92 8.94 -26.26
C PHE A 356 18.96 9.29 -25.11
N ASN A 357 18.65 10.57 -24.91
CA ASN A 357 17.68 11.00 -23.89
C ASN A 357 16.27 10.48 -24.19
N PHE A 358 15.89 10.41 -25.46
CA PHE A 358 14.63 9.82 -25.90
C PHE A 358 14.56 8.33 -25.56
N LEU A 359 15.63 7.56 -25.81
CA LEU A 359 15.69 6.14 -25.42
C LEU A 359 15.59 5.95 -23.90
N LEU A 360 16.25 6.81 -23.11
CA LEU A 360 16.08 6.80 -21.64
C LEU A 360 14.63 7.08 -21.24
N GLY A 361 13.96 8.02 -21.91
CA GLY A 361 12.55 8.34 -21.67
C GLY A 361 11.61 7.19 -22.03
N LEU A 362 11.89 6.48 -23.12
CA LEU A 362 11.14 5.29 -23.53
C LEU A 362 11.34 4.15 -22.52
N GLY A 363 12.57 3.94 -22.04
CA GLY A 363 12.86 3.01 -20.95
C GLY A 363 12.14 3.36 -19.65
N LEU A 364 12.10 4.64 -19.28
CA LEU A 364 11.33 5.11 -18.12
C LEU A 364 9.84 4.85 -18.26
N PHE A 365 9.27 5.07 -19.45
CA PHE A 365 7.86 4.75 -19.69
C PHE A 365 7.57 3.25 -19.48
N VAL A 366 8.48 2.37 -19.94
CA VAL A 366 8.38 0.93 -19.67
C VAL A 366 8.46 0.64 -18.16
N PHE A 367 9.39 1.27 -17.44
CA PHE A 367 9.47 1.12 -15.97
C PHE A 367 8.21 1.60 -15.26
N VAL A 368 7.61 2.72 -15.67
CA VAL A 368 6.35 3.22 -15.10
C VAL A 368 5.24 2.18 -15.26
N VAL A 369 5.08 1.58 -16.44
CA VAL A 369 4.06 0.55 -16.69
C VAL A 369 4.34 -0.74 -15.89
N LEU A 370 5.60 -1.16 -15.80
CA LEU A 370 5.99 -2.34 -15.02
C LEU A 370 5.81 -2.13 -13.51
N LEU A 371 6.16 -0.96 -12.99
CA LEU A 371 5.93 -0.60 -11.59
C LEU A 371 4.44 -0.56 -11.28
N ASP A 372 3.62 0.05 -12.14
CA ASP A 372 2.17 0.05 -11.94
C ASP A 372 1.61 -1.39 -11.92
N PHE A 373 1.98 -2.23 -12.89
CA PHE A 373 1.57 -3.65 -12.91
C PHE A 373 1.96 -4.38 -11.62
N THR A 374 3.24 -4.31 -11.25
CA THR A 374 3.75 -5.04 -10.08
C THR A 374 3.15 -4.54 -8.78
N GLY A 375 2.84 -3.24 -8.67
CA GLY A 375 2.15 -2.65 -7.52
C GLY A 375 0.69 -3.11 -7.42
N TYR A 376 -0.02 -3.20 -8.54
CA TYR A 376 -1.37 -3.77 -8.58
C TYR A 376 -1.40 -5.22 -8.10
N VAL A 377 -0.40 -6.04 -8.47
CA VAL A 377 -0.29 -7.43 -8.00
C VAL A 377 -0.22 -7.52 -6.48
N LEU A 378 0.38 -6.54 -5.79
CA LEU A 378 0.49 -6.52 -4.33
C LEU A 378 -0.85 -6.39 -3.61
N ARG A 379 -1.90 -5.89 -4.27
CA ARG A 379 -3.25 -5.88 -3.68
C ARG A 379 -3.76 -7.29 -3.39
N TRP A 380 -3.34 -8.28 -4.19
CA TRP A 380 -3.70 -9.69 -4.07
C TRP A 380 -5.22 -9.93 -3.89
N ASP A 381 -6.01 -9.16 -4.65
CA ASP A 381 -7.47 -9.17 -4.61
C ASP A 381 -8.09 -9.69 -5.92
N GLU A 382 -9.38 -10.01 -5.88
CA GLU A 382 -10.16 -10.54 -7.01
C GLU A 382 -10.00 -9.68 -8.29
N GLY A 383 -9.88 -8.37 -8.12
CA GLY A 383 -9.74 -7.40 -9.20
C GLY A 383 -8.46 -7.55 -10.03
N ILE A 384 -7.39 -8.13 -9.46
CA ILE A 384 -6.12 -8.32 -10.18
C ILE A 384 -5.90 -9.76 -10.68
N ARG A 385 -6.72 -10.74 -10.28
CA ARG A 385 -6.47 -12.17 -10.57
C ARG A 385 -6.29 -12.45 -12.07
N TRP A 386 -7.14 -11.87 -12.93
CA TRP A 386 -7.04 -12.08 -14.37
C TRP A 386 -5.76 -11.49 -14.94
N ALA A 387 -5.44 -10.24 -14.59
CA ALA A 387 -4.24 -9.60 -15.11
C ALA A 387 -2.96 -10.29 -14.58
N LEU A 388 -2.99 -10.78 -13.33
CA LEU A 388 -1.91 -11.60 -12.78
C LEU A 388 -1.74 -12.90 -13.58
N THR A 389 -2.83 -13.62 -13.86
CA THR A 389 -2.78 -14.89 -14.58
C THR A 389 -2.39 -14.69 -16.04
N ALA A 390 -3.03 -13.77 -16.74
CA ALA A 390 -2.75 -13.45 -18.14
C ALA A 390 -1.35 -12.88 -18.32
N GLY A 391 -0.96 -11.90 -17.49
CA GLY A 391 0.35 -11.26 -17.54
C GLY A 391 1.49 -12.23 -17.24
N THR A 392 1.33 -13.13 -16.27
CA THR A 392 2.35 -14.13 -15.99
C THR A 392 2.39 -15.22 -17.05
N ASN A 393 1.25 -15.66 -17.60
CA ASN A 393 1.23 -16.64 -18.69
C ASN A 393 1.84 -16.10 -19.99
N LEU A 394 1.86 -14.78 -20.20
CA LEU A 394 2.61 -14.18 -21.31
C LEU A 394 4.10 -14.51 -21.25
N LEU A 395 4.69 -14.71 -20.06
CA LEU A 395 6.10 -15.14 -19.95
C LEU A 395 6.32 -16.54 -20.56
N LYS A 396 5.31 -17.43 -20.46
CA LYS A 396 5.38 -18.79 -21.00
C LYS A 396 5.37 -18.80 -22.53
N SER A 397 4.85 -17.75 -23.17
CA SER A 397 4.76 -17.69 -24.63
C SER A 397 6.10 -17.41 -25.31
N VAL A 398 7.12 -16.98 -24.55
CA VAL A 398 8.47 -16.72 -25.09
C VAL A 398 9.12 -18.04 -25.53
N PRO A 399 9.51 -18.18 -26.82
CA PRO A 399 10.15 -19.39 -27.32
C PRO A 399 11.44 -19.72 -26.57
N VAL A 400 11.71 -21.01 -26.39
CA VAL A 400 12.93 -21.58 -25.78
C VAL A 400 13.07 -21.32 -24.27
N ILE A 401 12.86 -20.09 -23.79
CA ILE A 401 13.16 -19.69 -22.41
C ILE A 401 11.91 -19.44 -21.54
N GLY A 402 10.70 -19.48 -22.10
CA GLY A 402 9.48 -19.00 -21.44
C GLY A 402 9.13 -19.72 -20.13
N SER A 403 9.28 -21.05 -20.09
CA SER A 403 9.03 -21.83 -18.87
C SER A 403 10.05 -21.51 -17.75
N GLY A 404 11.32 -21.36 -18.12
CA GLY A 404 12.38 -20.93 -17.21
C GLY A 404 12.13 -19.52 -16.67
N LEU A 405 11.73 -18.58 -17.54
CA LEU A 405 11.42 -17.21 -17.18
C LEU A 405 10.21 -17.13 -16.24
N TYR A 406 9.15 -17.90 -16.51
CA TYR A 406 7.99 -18.01 -15.65
C TYR A 406 8.37 -18.50 -14.25
N ASN A 407 9.11 -19.60 -14.14
CA ASN A 407 9.55 -20.15 -12.86
C ASN A 407 10.51 -19.20 -12.12
N PHE A 408 11.35 -18.46 -12.84
CA PHE A 408 12.23 -17.45 -12.26
C PHE A 408 11.44 -16.27 -11.66
N VAL A 409 10.42 -15.78 -12.35
CA VAL A 409 9.61 -14.65 -11.86
C VAL A 409 8.69 -15.08 -10.71
N LEU A 410 7.99 -16.21 -10.85
CA LEU A 410 6.93 -16.63 -9.90
C LEU A 410 7.42 -17.57 -8.80
N GLY A 411 8.48 -18.34 -9.02
CA GLY A 411 8.96 -19.30 -8.04
C GLY A 411 8.13 -20.57 -7.89
N GLY A 412 7.27 -20.86 -8.86
CA GLY A 412 6.44 -22.06 -8.90
C GLY A 412 5.67 -22.20 -10.21
N SER A 413 4.90 -23.28 -10.34
CA SER A 413 4.08 -23.59 -11.52
C SER A 413 2.81 -22.73 -11.64
N ALA A 414 2.45 -22.00 -10.58
CA ALA A 414 1.32 -21.08 -10.51
C ALA A 414 1.64 -19.89 -9.59
N PRO A 415 0.89 -18.76 -9.69
CA PRO A 415 0.97 -17.69 -8.72
C PRO A 415 0.62 -18.18 -7.31
N GLY A 416 1.43 -17.84 -6.32
CA GLY A 416 1.28 -18.28 -4.93
C GLY A 416 2.20 -17.51 -3.99
N PRO A 417 2.47 -18.03 -2.77
CA PRO A 417 3.26 -17.31 -1.77
C PRO A 417 4.63 -16.84 -2.26
N ALA A 418 5.36 -17.71 -2.98
CA ALA A 418 6.66 -17.37 -3.55
C ALA A 418 6.58 -16.27 -4.61
N ALA A 419 5.50 -16.22 -5.39
CA ALA A 419 5.30 -15.20 -6.42
C ALA A 419 5.05 -13.83 -5.77
N LEU A 420 4.20 -13.78 -4.76
CA LEU A 420 3.83 -12.53 -4.09
C LEU A 420 5.04 -11.85 -3.43
N ILE A 421 5.83 -12.59 -2.65
CA ILE A 421 7.03 -12.01 -2.02
C ILE A 421 8.07 -11.56 -3.05
N ARG A 422 8.18 -12.27 -4.19
CA ARG A 422 9.05 -11.85 -5.30
C ARG A 422 8.54 -10.58 -5.97
N PHE A 423 7.24 -10.49 -6.27
CA PHE A 423 6.63 -9.27 -6.82
C PHE A 423 6.80 -8.09 -5.88
N TYR A 424 6.67 -8.30 -4.58
CA TYR A 424 6.96 -7.28 -3.57
C TYR A 424 8.41 -6.79 -3.69
N ALA A 425 9.39 -7.70 -3.67
CA ALA A 425 10.81 -7.34 -3.82
C ALA A 425 11.14 -6.67 -5.17
N TRP A 426 10.55 -7.14 -6.27
CA TRP A 426 10.69 -6.52 -7.59
C TRP A 426 10.14 -5.09 -7.58
N HIS A 427 8.96 -4.88 -7.01
CA HIS A 427 8.30 -3.58 -6.99
C HIS A 427 9.07 -2.57 -6.13
N ILE A 428 9.32 -2.89 -4.86
CA ILE A 428 9.87 -1.92 -3.90
C ILE A 428 11.37 -1.65 -4.10
N PHE A 429 12.12 -2.64 -4.55
CA PHE A 429 13.57 -2.55 -4.61
C PHE A 429 14.07 -2.54 -6.05
N VAL A 430 13.91 -3.64 -6.78
CA VAL A 430 14.65 -3.82 -8.04
C VAL A 430 14.17 -2.86 -9.13
N LEU A 431 12.87 -2.83 -9.41
CA LEU A 431 12.29 -1.96 -10.45
C LEU A 431 12.31 -0.49 -10.01
N SER A 432 11.99 -0.21 -8.75
CA SER A 432 11.98 1.16 -8.22
C SER A 432 13.37 1.79 -8.25
N LEU A 433 14.40 1.07 -7.80
CA LEU A 433 15.78 1.56 -7.83
C LEU A 433 16.28 1.75 -9.27
N ALA A 434 16.00 0.79 -10.16
CA ALA A 434 16.36 0.91 -11.58
C ALA A 434 15.70 2.14 -12.23
N ALA A 435 14.40 2.35 -11.99
CA ALA A 435 13.67 3.51 -12.50
C ALA A 435 14.27 4.83 -11.97
N VAL A 436 14.62 4.91 -10.68
CA VAL A 436 15.27 6.10 -10.10
C VAL A 436 16.63 6.37 -10.76
N ILE A 437 17.45 5.34 -10.96
CA ILE A 437 18.75 5.49 -11.63
C ILE A 437 18.58 6.04 -13.05
N VAL A 438 17.68 5.43 -13.84
CA VAL A 438 17.41 5.88 -15.22
C VAL A 438 16.82 7.29 -15.22
N MET A 439 15.98 7.64 -14.25
CA MET A 439 15.39 8.98 -14.09
C MET A 439 16.47 10.02 -13.83
N ILE A 440 17.42 9.75 -12.93
CA ILE A 440 18.56 10.64 -12.67
C ILE A 440 19.36 10.87 -13.96
N TRP A 441 19.66 9.81 -14.72
CA TRP A 441 20.36 9.91 -16.00
C TRP A 441 19.57 10.69 -17.06
N HIS A 442 18.25 10.47 -17.14
CA HIS A 442 17.37 11.18 -18.05
C HIS A 442 17.37 12.68 -17.73
N LEU A 443 17.19 13.07 -16.47
CA LEU A 443 17.22 14.48 -16.04
C LEU A 443 18.60 15.13 -16.30
N PHE A 444 19.68 14.39 -16.06
CA PHE A 444 21.04 14.85 -16.38
C PHE A 444 21.21 15.12 -17.88
N ARG A 445 20.73 14.21 -18.75
CA ARG A 445 20.78 14.37 -20.21
C ARG A 445 19.89 15.52 -20.71
N VAL A 446 18.72 15.75 -20.12
CA VAL A 446 17.90 16.95 -20.42
C VAL A 446 18.70 18.23 -20.23
N ARG A 447 19.49 18.34 -19.16
CA ARG A 447 20.39 19.49 -18.94
C ARG A 447 21.52 19.52 -19.96
N ARG A 448 22.13 18.37 -20.28
CA ARG A 448 23.30 18.29 -21.17
C ARG A 448 22.97 18.52 -22.64
N ASP A 449 21.77 18.15 -23.07
CA ASP A 449 21.34 18.09 -24.48
C ASP A 449 20.52 19.33 -24.90
N GLY A 450 20.79 20.47 -24.25
CA GLY A 450 20.27 21.77 -24.66
C GLY A 450 18.95 22.19 -24.01
N GLY A 451 18.59 21.64 -22.85
CA GLY A 451 17.47 22.13 -22.01
C GLY A 451 16.18 21.32 -22.09
N ILE A 452 15.09 21.85 -21.55
CA ILE A 452 13.85 21.12 -21.23
C ILE A 452 13.03 20.75 -22.48
N ALA A 453 13.20 21.50 -23.57
CA ALA A 453 12.43 21.31 -24.79
C ALA A 453 13.18 21.86 -26.01
N VAL A 454 12.85 21.38 -27.20
CA VAL A 454 13.27 21.99 -28.47
C VAL A 454 12.31 23.12 -28.81
N ALA A 455 12.77 24.27 -29.32
CA ALA A 455 11.85 25.35 -29.72
C ALA A 455 11.01 24.95 -30.96
N PRO A 456 9.75 25.42 -31.07
CA PRO A 456 8.91 25.18 -32.25
C PRO A 456 9.62 25.56 -33.54
N ALA A 457 9.43 24.79 -34.63
CA ALA A 457 10.21 24.92 -35.87
C ALA A 457 10.27 26.34 -36.44
N GLY A 458 9.18 27.13 -36.34
CA GLY A 458 9.11 28.53 -36.79
C GLY A 458 9.57 29.60 -35.80
N GLN A 459 10.00 29.24 -34.58
CA GLN A 459 10.36 30.19 -33.51
C GLN A 459 11.78 29.94 -32.96
N ARG A 460 12.61 29.17 -33.67
CA ARG A 460 13.95 28.77 -33.22
C ARG A 460 14.97 29.92 -33.10
N GLY A 461 14.66 31.10 -33.64
CA GLY A 461 15.48 32.31 -33.56
C GLY A 461 15.20 33.24 -32.37
N GLU A 462 14.17 32.98 -31.55
CA GLU A 462 13.84 33.86 -30.40
C GLU A 462 14.92 33.73 -29.30
N THR A 463 15.60 34.83 -28.98
CA THR A 463 16.72 34.86 -28.03
C THR A 463 16.30 35.10 -26.58
N LYS A 464 15.02 35.37 -26.33
CA LYS A 464 14.51 35.65 -24.97
C LYS A 464 14.81 34.47 -24.06
N ARG A 465 15.48 34.70 -22.94
CA ARG A 465 15.77 33.69 -21.91
C ARG A 465 15.01 34.00 -20.63
N ILE A 466 14.67 32.96 -19.87
CA ILE A 466 14.19 33.08 -18.49
C ILE A 466 15.27 32.61 -17.53
N THR A 467 15.24 33.13 -16.31
CA THR A 467 16.15 32.73 -15.23
C THR A 467 15.71 31.39 -14.63
N ARG A 468 16.64 30.72 -13.96
CA ARG A 468 16.37 29.50 -13.18
C ARG A 468 15.23 29.68 -12.18
N ASN A 469 15.21 30.79 -11.44
CA ASN A 469 14.20 31.01 -10.40
C ASN A 469 12.81 31.13 -11.03
N GLU A 470 12.68 31.82 -12.17
CA GLU A 470 11.41 31.92 -12.90
C GLU A 470 10.93 30.57 -13.44
N LEU A 471 11.85 29.69 -13.86
CA LEU A 471 11.50 28.32 -14.21
C LEU A 471 11.01 27.54 -12.98
N LEU A 472 11.76 27.59 -11.89
CA LEU A 472 11.45 26.88 -10.66
C LEU A 472 10.09 27.30 -10.10
N SER A 473 9.79 28.61 -10.07
CA SER A 473 8.47 29.10 -9.62
C SER A 473 7.34 28.53 -10.47
N ARG A 474 7.54 28.33 -11.78
CA ARG A 474 6.52 27.76 -12.68
C ARG A 474 6.33 26.26 -12.47
N GLU A 475 7.43 25.53 -12.29
CA GLU A 475 7.37 24.09 -12.02
C GLU A 475 6.72 23.82 -10.67
N VAL A 476 7.13 24.54 -9.61
CA VAL A 476 6.52 24.43 -8.27
C VAL A 476 5.05 24.83 -8.29
N LEU A 477 4.66 25.88 -9.01
CA LEU A 477 3.24 26.23 -9.19
C LEU A 477 2.47 25.09 -9.87
N GLY A 478 3.05 24.47 -10.89
CA GLY A 478 2.48 23.30 -11.56
C GLY A 478 2.30 22.12 -10.60
N MET A 479 3.35 21.76 -9.86
CA MET A 479 3.32 20.70 -8.84
C MET A 479 2.30 20.99 -7.75
N PHE A 480 2.16 22.25 -7.34
CA PHE A 480 1.18 22.66 -6.34
C PHE A 480 -0.26 22.45 -6.83
N ILE A 481 -0.57 22.91 -8.04
CA ILE A 481 -1.90 22.69 -8.65
C ILE A 481 -2.16 21.19 -8.82
N GLY A 482 -1.17 20.43 -9.31
CA GLY A 482 -1.26 18.98 -9.42
C GLY A 482 -1.47 18.29 -8.08
N GLY A 483 -0.81 18.77 -7.02
CA GLY A 483 -0.96 18.30 -5.65
C GLY A 483 -2.37 18.53 -5.11
N ILE A 484 -2.95 19.72 -5.31
CA ILE A 484 -4.36 19.98 -4.96
C ILE A 484 -5.28 18.99 -5.70
N VAL A 485 -5.12 18.86 -7.01
CA VAL A 485 -5.96 17.94 -7.82
C VAL A 485 -5.82 16.51 -7.31
N LEU A 486 -4.60 16.07 -7.05
CA LEU A 486 -4.31 14.73 -6.54
C LEU A 486 -4.95 14.49 -5.16
N ILE A 487 -4.93 15.47 -4.27
CA ILE A 487 -5.57 15.37 -2.94
C ILE A 487 -7.07 15.33 -3.06
N LEU A 488 -7.67 16.22 -3.87
CA LEU A 488 -9.12 16.20 -4.11
C LEU A 488 -9.52 14.84 -4.68
N LEU A 489 -8.78 14.34 -5.68
CA LEU A 489 -9.00 13.03 -6.28
C LEU A 489 -8.89 11.91 -5.23
N SER A 490 -7.87 11.95 -4.37
CA SER A 490 -7.61 10.92 -3.35
C SER A 490 -8.59 10.95 -2.19
N THR A 491 -9.20 12.09 -1.91
CA THR A 491 -10.21 12.25 -0.85
C THR A 491 -11.60 11.87 -1.35
N PHE A 492 -11.98 12.31 -2.55
CA PHE A 492 -13.35 12.18 -3.04
C PHE A 492 -13.57 10.93 -3.91
N LEU A 493 -12.52 10.39 -4.52
CA LEU A 493 -12.60 9.17 -5.31
C LEU A 493 -11.74 8.10 -4.63
N PRO A 494 -12.33 7.25 -3.78
CA PRO A 494 -11.57 6.18 -3.14
C PRO A 494 -11.04 5.24 -4.22
N ALA A 495 -9.77 4.87 -4.11
CA ALA A 495 -9.19 3.95 -5.06
C ALA A 495 -9.84 2.55 -4.90
N PRO A 496 -10.09 1.81 -5.98
CA PRO A 496 -10.84 0.56 -5.94
C PRO A 496 -10.11 -0.49 -5.10
N ILE A 497 -10.86 -1.24 -4.31
CA ILE A 497 -10.42 -2.42 -3.55
C ILE A 497 -11.44 -3.53 -3.84
N ALA A 498 -10.96 -4.71 -4.20
CA ALA A 498 -11.80 -5.88 -4.38
C ALA A 498 -11.61 -6.84 -3.20
N PRO A 499 -12.51 -7.82 -3.00
CA PRO A 499 -12.33 -8.84 -1.98
C PRO A 499 -11.01 -9.62 -2.16
N PRO A 500 -10.43 -10.21 -1.10
CA PRO A 500 -9.26 -11.07 -1.20
C PRO A 500 -9.46 -12.23 -2.18
N ILE A 501 -8.39 -12.61 -2.90
CA ILE A 501 -8.42 -13.78 -3.78
C ILE A 501 -8.77 -15.04 -2.97
N ARG A 502 -9.90 -15.68 -3.28
CA ARG A 502 -10.25 -16.99 -2.71
C ARG A 502 -9.78 -18.14 -3.60
N SER A 503 -9.58 -19.32 -3.01
CA SER A 503 -9.10 -20.53 -3.70
C SER A 503 -10.21 -21.35 -4.36
N ASP A 504 -11.46 -21.04 -4.02
CA ASP A 504 -12.69 -21.74 -4.38
C ASP A 504 -13.55 -21.00 -5.43
N THR A 505 -13.23 -19.74 -5.75
CA THR A 505 -13.93 -18.99 -6.78
C THR A 505 -13.43 -19.38 -8.18
N VAL A 506 -14.35 -19.94 -8.99
CA VAL A 506 -14.22 -20.01 -10.45
C VAL A 506 -13.80 -18.62 -10.94
N LEU A 507 -12.84 -18.54 -11.87
CA LEU A 507 -12.47 -17.27 -12.52
C LEU A 507 -13.76 -16.61 -13.04
N GLU A 508 -14.26 -15.59 -12.33
CA GLU A 508 -15.44 -14.88 -12.78
C GLU A 508 -15.12 -14.26 -14.15
N ALA A 509 -16.03 -14.50 -15.10
CA ALA A 509 -15.90 -14.08 -16.48
C ALA A 509 -15.80 -12.54 -16.65
N GLU A 510 -16.01 -11.76 -15.58
CA GLU A 510 -15.99 -10.29 -15.55
C GLU A 510 -14.67 -9.67 -15.03
N SER A 511 -13.62 -10.45 -14.78
CA SER A 511 -12.33 -9.88 -14.38
C SER A 511 -11.62 -9.19 -15.57
N SER A 512 -11.54 -7.86 -15.52
CA SER A 512 -10.93 -7.01 -16.55
C SER A 512 -9.56 -6.49 -16.11
N ALA A 513 -8.63 -6.34 -17.07
CA ALA A 513 -7.34 -5.74 -16.78
C ALA A 513 -7.49 -4.26 -16.40
N PRO A 514 -6.53 -3.67 -15.66
CA PRO A 514 -6.49 -2.23 -15.45
C PRO A 514 -6.60 -1.48 -16.78
N TRP A 515 -7.18 -0.27 -16.77
CA TRP A 515 -7.55 0.45 -18.00
C TRP A 515 -6.38 0.62 -18.99
N PHE A 516 -5.16 0.80 -18.48
CA PHE A 516 -3.94 0.95 -19.27
C PHE A 516 -3.44 -0.35 -19.91
N PHE A 517 -3.97 -1.50 -19.49
CA PHE A 517 -3.74 -2.83 -20.08
C PHE A 517 -4.93 -3.37 -20.88
N LEU A 518 -6.08 -2.68 -20.91
CA LEU A 518 -7.24 -3.16 -21.66
C LEU A 518 -6.92 -3.37 -23.14
N TRP A 519 -6.09 -2.52 -23.74
CA TRP A 519 -5.68 -2.70 -25.14
C TRP A 519 -4.84 -3.97 -25.32
N VAL A 520 -3.94 -4.32 -24.39
CA VAL A 520 -3.18 -5.58 -24.42
C VAL A 520 -4.13 -6.75 -24.27
N GLN A 521 -5.06 -6.68 -23.31
CA GLN A 521 -6.09 -7.70 -23.13
C GLN A 521 -6.90 -7.94 -24.41
N GLN A 522 -7.30 -6.89 -25.12
CA GLN A 522 -8.01 -7.05 -26.39
C GLN A 522 -7.10 -7.59 -27.50
N LEU A 523 -5.86 -7.12 -27.57
CA LEU A 523 -4.89 -7.55 -28.56
C LEU A 523 -4.54 -9.04 -28.41
N LEU A 524 -4.42 -9.54 -27.18
CA LEU A 524 -4.21 -10.96 -26.88
C LEU A 524 -5.40 -11.85 -27.27
N LYS A 525 -6.60 -11.29 -27.49
CA LYS A 525 -7.75 -12.03 -28.03
C LYS A 525 -7.72 -12.16 -29.56
N LEU A 526 -6.92 -11.33 -30.25
CA LEU A 526 -6.92 -11.25 -31.72
C LEU A 526 -5.99 -12.29 -32.38
N GLY A 527 -5.08 -12.90 -31.65
CA GLY A 527 -4.12 -13.83 -32.23
C GLY A 527 -3.09 -14.34 -31.23
N ASP A 528 -1.92 -14.74 -31.74
CA ASP A 528 -0.86 -15.35 -30.94
C ASP A 528 -0.35 -14.41 -29.83
N PRO A 529 -0.38 -14.85 -28.55
CA PRO A 529 0.04 -14.03 -27.42
C PRO A 529 1.48 -13.54 -27.48
N PHE A 530 2.41 -14.32 -28.05
CA PHE A 530 3.81 -13.90 -28.16
C PHE A 530 3.99 -12.84 -29.24
N LEU A 531 3.44 -13.05 -30.44
CA LEU A 531 3.51 -12.10 -31.54
C LEU A 531 2.86 -10.77 -31.15
N LEU A 532 1.63 -10.83 -30.66
CA LEU A 532 0.85 -9.64 -30.37
C LEU A 532 1.25 -9.02 -29.03
N GLY A 533 1.37 -9.81 -27.96
CA GLY A 533 1.68 -9.29 -26.62
C GLY A 533 3.13 -8.87 -26.41
N VAL A 534 4.08 -9.42 -27.18
CA VAL A 534 5.52 -9.16 -26.99
C VAL A 534 6.15 -8.52 -28.23
N LEU A 535 6.06 -9.15 -29.40
CA LEU A 535 6.80 -8.69 -30.59
C LEU A 535 6.26 -7.40 -31.18
N VAL A 536 4.94 -7.19 -31.22
CA VAL A 536 4.35 -5.95 -31.75
C VAL A 536 4.74 -4.73 -30.88
N PRO A 537 4.53 -4.73 -29.54
CA PRO A 537 5.00 -3.63 -28.69
C PRO A 537 6.51 -3.38 -28.81
N LEU A 538 7.30 -4.45 -28.84
CA LEU A 538 8.76 -4.34 -28.97
C LEU A 538 9.16 -3.79 -30.34
N GLY A 539 8.48 -4.18 -31.41
CA GLY A 539 8.65 -3.63 -32.76
C GLY A 539 8.31 -2.15 -32.83
N VAL A 540 7.23 -1.71 -32.17
CA VAL A 540 6.88 -0.28 -32.07
C VAL A 540 7.95 0.50 -31.31
N ILE A 541 8.44 -0.02 -30.18
CA ILE A 541 9.52 0.59 -29.39
C ILE A 541 10.81 0.71 -30.24
N LEU A 542 11.18 -0.36 -30.94
CA LEU A 542 12.37 -0.37 -31.81
C LEU A 542 12.22 0.53 -33.03
N PHE A 543 11.02 0.67 -33.59
CA PHE A 543 10.76 1.59 -34.70
C PHE A 543 10.84 3.06 -34.26
N LEU A 544 10.43 3.34 -33.01
CA LEU A 544 10.49 4.69 -32.45
C LEU A 544 11.91 5.08 -31.99
N GLY A 545 12.73 4.12 -31.58
CA GLY A 545 14.13 4.31 -31.12
C GLY A 545 15.15 4.43 -32.24
#